data_AF-A0A847EAQ9-F1
#
_entry.id   AF-A0A847EAQ9-F1
#
_cell.length_a   1.000
_cell.length_b   1.000
_cell.length_c   1.000
_cell.angle_alpha   90.00
_cell.angle_beta   90.00
_cell.angle_gamma   90.00
#
_symmetry.space_group_name_H-M   'P 1'
#
loop_
_entity.id
_entity.type
_entity.pdbx_description
1 polymer ?
#
loop_
_entity_poly.entity_id
_entity_poly.type
_entity_poly.pdbx_seq_one_letter_code
_entity_poly.pdbx_strand_id
1 'polypeptide(L)'
;METKKRESDKSPERTSPIKSSQKPSVQINKALNTLSDAAKKLESRMKQAEFSSEKDGKPVIAKRSITLEDLSEAMERQKQEPDKTPAQILREMGLVQANSYMNISKALNGLHAVTRKLESKIQEAESSSHKIGQILVSKGIISESDLKTAMYMKKREPGKYLGQILCEMGLSQSKIMKGLYYSNKRKKLGEIFIDLNIITREQLNDILEQQKQQKYFGTHKNLGTLLAKSKLISEKDYVHALSAHFSMPVVSLRGYTVSRILQKAIGEQYALKNRIVVLNNSAKKLTVAVADPHLSVFEYLEKAIPKEKHIVFCIAKSSEIEKCLDNVYDYYRYARY
;
A
#
# COMPACT_ATOMS: atom_id res chain seq x y z
N MET A 1 11.88 65.14 -14.35
CA MET A 1 10.89 64.45 -15.20
C MET A 1 11.47 63.07 -15.53
N GLU A 2 11.49 62.15 -14.59
CA GLU A 2 10.41 61.19 -14.32
C GLU A 2 9.88 60.51 -15.58
N THR A 3 10.35 59.29 -15.85
CA THR A 3 9.48 58.12 -16.04
C THR A 3 10.18 56.87 -15.52
N LYS A 4 9.41 56.14 -14.73
CA LYS A 4 9.72 54.98 -13.88
C LYS A 4 9.59 53.66 -14.67
N LYS A 5 10.17 52.60 -14.06
CA LYS A 5 9.76 51.17 -14.10
C LYS A 5 10.17 50.41 -15.37
N ARG A 6 10.79 49.23 -15.32
CA ARG A 6 10.68 48.06 -14.41
C ARG A 6 11.88 47.14 -14.72
N GLU A 7 12.72 46.71 -13.77
CA GLU A 7 12.61 45.42 -13.03
C GLU A 7 11.96 44.32 -13.89
N SER A 8 12.53 43.17 -14.21
CA SER A 8 13.50 42.33 -13.52
C SER A 8 13.76 41.11 -14.42
N ASP A 9 14.99 40.93 -14.91
CA ASP A 9 15.40 39.64 -15.50
C ASP A 9 16.19 38.89 -14.42
N LYS A 10 15.42 38.25 -13.52
CA LYS A 10 15.92 37.28 -12.55
C LYS A 10 15.15 36.01 -12.78
N SER A 11 15.74 35.11 -13.55
CA SER A 11 15.41 33.70 -13.50
C SER A 11 15.48 33.22 -12.04
N PRO A 12 14.45 32.57 -11.49
CA PRO A 12 14.66 31.64 -10.40
C PRO A 12 14.73 30.24 -11.01
N GLU A 13 15.93 29.86 -11.43
CA GLU A 13 16.35 28.48 -11.20
C GLU A 13 16.35 28.26 -9.68
N ARG A 14 15.54 27.31 -9.23
CA ARG A 14 15.70 26.42 -8.06
C ARG A 14 14.37 26.16 -7.35
N THR A 15 14.34 24.95 -6.79
CA THR A 15 13.38 24.33 -5.87
C THR A 15 12.25 23.57 -6.58
N SER A 16 12.16 22.24 -6.52
CA SER A 16 12.74 21.29 -5.56
C SER A 16 12.91 19.92 -6.22
N PRO A 17 13.93 19.14 -5.85
CA PRO A 17 13.94 17.73 -6.19
C PRO A 17 12.68 17.11 -5.59
N ILE A 18 11.86 16.49 -6.43
CA ILE A 18 10.77 15.61 -6.01
C ILE A 18 11.43 14.61 -5.07
N LYS A 19 11.22 14.76 -3.76
CA LYS A 19 11.62 13.74 -2.79
C LYS A 19 10.93 12.47 -3.25
N SER A 20 11.70 11.57 -3.85
CA SER A 20 11.28 10.22 -4.15
C SER A 20 10.92 9.59 -2.82
N SER A 21 9.65 9.66 -2.45
CA SER A 21 9.11 8.93 -1.32
C SER A 21 9.25 7.46 -1.69
N GLN A 22 10.35 6.84 -1.26
CA GLN A 22 10.52 5.39 -1.34
C GLN A 22 9.27 4.78 -0.73
N LYS A 23 8.45 4.10 -1.55
CA LYS A 23 7.20 3.50 -1.11
C LYS A 23 7.46 2.51 0.04
N PRO A 24 6.42 2.26 0.88
CA PRO A 24 6.54 1.50 2.12
C PRO A 24 7.30 0.19 1.97
N SER A 25 7.21 -0.53 0.85
CA SER A 25 7.88 -1.83 0.64
C SER A 25 9.41 -1.80 0.72
N VAL A 26 10.09 -0.77 0.18
CA VAL A 26 11.55 -0.64 0.29
C VAL A 26 11.94 -0.28 1.72
N GLN A 27 11.17 0.61 2.33
CA GLN A 27 11.35 1.01 3.72
C GLN A 27 11.06 -0.15 4.68
N ILE A 28 10.08 -1.01 4.37
CA ILE A 28 9.69 -2.21 5.12
C ILE A 28 10.78 -3.27 5.02
N ASN A 29 11.34 -3.53 3.83
CA ASN A 29 12.45 -4.49 3.69
C ASN A 29 13.71 -4.00 4.40
N LYS A 30 14.01 -2.70 4.30
CA LYS A 30 15.11 -2.09 5.06
C LYS A 30 14.86 -2.16 6.56
N ALA A 31 13.63 -1.85 6.99
CA ALA A 31 13.22 -1.93 8.39
C ALA A 31 13.29 -3.36 8.93
N LEU A 32 12.84 -4.36 8.16
CA LEU A 32 12.91 -5.79 8.51
C LEU A 32 14.36 -6.25 8.73
N ASN A 33 15.26 -5.87 7.81
CA ASN A 33 16.68 -6.19 7.97
C ASN A 33 17.25 -5.53 9.23
N THR A 34 16.95 -4.24 9.47
CA THR A 34 17.41 -3.57 10.70
C THR A 34 16.80 -4.16 11.97
N LEU A 35 15.54 -4.63 11.92
CA LEU A 35 14.86 -5.27 13.05
C LEU A 35 15.47 -6.63 13.36
N SER A 36 15.78 -7.41 12.31
CA SER A 36 16.43 -8.71 12.39
C SER A 36 17.84 -8.59 12.97
N ASP A 37 18.61 -7.61 12.51
CA ASP A 37 19.95 -7.34 13.03
C ASP A 37 19.92 -6.84 14.47
N ALA A 38 18.95 -5.98 14.82
CA ALA A 38 18.75 -5.53 16.20
C ALA A 38 18.36 -6.68 17.13
N ALA A 39 17.48 -7.59 16.67
CA ALA A 39 17.08 -8.77 17.43
C ALA A 39 18.28 -9.70 17.69
N LYS A 40 19.08 -10.02 16.66
CA LYS A 40 20.31 -10.83 16.80
C LYS A 40 21.33 -10.18 17.74
N LYS A 41 21.50 -8.86 17.65
CA LYS A 41 22.40 -8.11 18.54
C LYS A 41 21.91 -8.13 19.99
N LEU A 42 20.60 -8.00 20.22
CA LEU A 42 20.02 -8.12 21.54
C LEU A 42 20.20 -9.53 22.11
N GLU A 43 19.97 -10.55 21.30
CA GLU A 43 20.14 -11.96 21.65
C GLU A 43 21.60 -12.29 22.01
N SER A 44 22.57 -11.74 21.26
CA SER A 44 24.00 -11.88 21.58
C SER A 44 24.37 -11.19 22.91
N ARG A 45 23.80 -10.02 23.19
CA ARG A 45 24.02 -9.31 24.46
C ARG A 45 23.32 -10.01 25.63
N MET A 46 22.17 -10.64 25.40
CA MET A 46 21.50 -11.48 26.39
C MET A 46 22.34 -12.71 26.74
N LYS A 47 22.88 -13.43 25.75
CA LYS A 47 23.79 -14.56 25.99
C LYS A 47 25.06 -14.13 26.72
N GLN A 48 25.62 -12.96 26.39
CA GLN A 48 26.76 -12.40 27.11
C GLN A 48 26.41 -11.97 28.54
N ALA A 49 25.22 -11.42 28.77
CA ALA A 49 24.70 -11.02 30.08
C ALA A 49 24.33 -12.23 30.96
N GLU A 50 23.83 -13.33 30.39
CA GLU A 50 23.66 -14.61 31.08
C GLU A 50 25.01 -15.11 31.62
N PHE A 51 26.05 -15.02 30.80
CA PHE A 51 27.42 -15.44 31.17
C PHE A 51 28.10 -14.52 32.20
N SER A 52 27.61 -13.28 32.39
CA SER A 52 28.20 -12.29 33.31
C SER A 52 27.34 -12.01 34.55
N SER A 53 26.11 -12.51 34.63
CA SER A 53 25.18 -12.32 35.77
C SER A 53 25.10 -13.50 36.74
N GLU A 54 26.04 -14.45 36.66
CA GLU A 54 26.14 -15.56 37.61
C GLU A 54 26.60 -15.13 39.03
N LYS A 55 26.84 -13.84 39.29
CA LYS A 55 27.28 -13.37 40.62
C LYS A 55 26.30 -12.56 41.45
N ASP A 56 25.45 -11.65 40.95
CA ASP A 56 24.59 -10.85 41.85
C ASP A 56 23.31 -10.27 41.18
N GLY A 57 22.15 -10.47 41.81
CA GLY A 57 21.00 -9.54 41.76
C GLY A 57 20.13 -9.44 40.48
N LYS A 58 19.22 -10.40 40.24
CA LYS A 58 18.12 -10.32 39.23
C LYS A 58 16.87 -9.57 39.77
N PRO A 59 16.04 -8.88 38.94
CA PRO A 59 14.90 -8.05 39.37
C PRO A 59 13.63 -8.85 39.64
N VAL A 60 12.97 -8.60 40.78
CA VAL A 60 12.04 -9.51 41.46
C VAL A 60 10.56 -9.15 41.19
N ILE A 61 9.74 -10.11 40.73
CA ILE A 61 8.30 -10.05 40.47
C ILE A 61 7.53 -10.90 41.49
N ALA A 62 6.48 -10.34 42.09
CA ALA A 62 5.70 -11.00 43.13
C ALA A 62 4.90 -12.21 42.59
N LYS A 63 4.94 -13.35 43.29
CA LYS A 63 4.16 -14.56 42.95
C LYS A 63 2.66 -14.41 43.24
N ARG A 64 2.31 -13.52 44.17
CA ARG A 64 0.95 -13.11 44.55
C ARG A 64 0.93 -11.60 44.87
N SER A 65 -0.25 -11.01 44.94
CA SER A 65 -0.42 -9.63 45.43
C SER A 65 0.20 -9.51 46.83
N ILE A 66 1.25 -8.70 46.96
CA ILE A 66 1.89 -8.40 48.25
C ILE A 66 0.91 -7.57 49.07
N THR A 67 0.52 -8.04 50.26
CA THR A 67 -0.39 -7.31 51.16
C THR A 67 0.38 -6.32 52.05
N LEU A 68 -0.36 -5.41 52.70
CA LEU A 68 0.23 -4.49 53.69
C LEU A 68 0.89 -5.24 54.87
N GLU A 69 0.36 -6.41 55.21
CA GLU A 69 0.90 -7.31 56.24
C GLU A 69 2.24 -7.92 55.82
N ASP A 70 2.34 -8.38 54.56
CA ASP A 70 3.59 -8.91 53.98
C ASP A 70 4.72 -7.85 53.98
N LEU A 71 4.37 -6.58 53.71
CA LEU A 71 5.29 -5.44 53.73
C LEU A 71 5.68 -5.02 55.15
N SER A 72 4.73 -5.03 56.09
CA SER A 72 5.03 -4.71 57.49
C SER A 72 5.96 -5.75 58.11
N GLU A 73 5.73 -7.03 57.83
CA GLU A 73 6.61 -8.11 58.32
C GLU A 73 8.02 -7.99 57.72
N ALA A 74 8.13 -7.66 56.43
CA ALA A 74 9.43 -7.43 55.79
C ALA A 74 10.20 -6.22 56.36
N MET A 75 9.48 -5.15 56.74
CA MET A 75 10.08 -3.97 57.38
C MET A 75 10.46 -4.21 58.84
N GLU A 76 9.72 -5.05 59.55
CA GLU A 76 10.01 -5.38 60.95
C GLU A 76 11.21 -6.33 61.07
N ARG A 77 11.33 -7.30 60.16
CA ARG A 77 12.54 -8.14 60.05
C ARG A 77 13.78 -7.35 59.65
N GLN A 78 13.64 -6.31 58.82
CA GLN A 78 14.77 -5.43 58.47
C GLN A 78 15.36 -4.73 59.70
N LYS A 79 14.56 -4.46 60.75
CA LYS A 79 15.08 -3.89 62.00
C LYS A 79 15.95 -4.86 62.79
N GLN A 80 15.78 -6.17 62.59
CA GLN A 80 16.57 -7.23 63.22
C GLN A 80 17.75 -7.67 62.33
N GLU A 81 17.63 -7.50 61.02
CA GLU A 81 18.64 -7.85 60.00
C GLU A 81 18.97 -6.63 59.11
N PRO A 82 19.76 -5.65 59.61
CA PRO A 82 19.99 -4.36 58.93
C PRO A 82 20.76 -4.51 57.61
N ASP A 83 21.46 -5.62 57.41
CA ASP A 83 22.28 -5.91 56.24
C ASP A 83 21.45 -6.34 55.03
N LYS A 84 20.16 -6.68 55.24
CA LYS A 84 19.25 -7.15 54.20
C LYS A 84 18.23 -6.09 53.80
N THR A 85 17.98 -6.00 52.51
CA THR A 85 16.92 -5.14 51.96
C THR A 85 15.54 -5.80 52.10
N PRO A 86 14.45 -5.02 52.22
CA PRO A 86 13.09 -5.58 52.25
C PRO A 86 12.77 -6.44 51.02
N ALA A 87 13.38 -6.15 49.86
CA ALA A 87 13.24 -6.95 48.65
C ALA A 87 13.94 -8.33 48.73
N GLN A 88 15.02 -8.46 49.51
CA GLN A 88 15.67 -9.74 49.80
C GLN A 88 14.86 -10.55 50.82
N ILE A 89 14.30 -9.88 51.84
CA ILE A 89 13.45 -10.51 52.85
C ILE A 89 12.15 -11.04 52.22
N LEU A 90 11.50 -10.25 51.35
CA LEU A 90 10.32 -10.68 50.58
C LEU A 90 10.64 -11.86 49.63
N ARG A 91 11.88 -11.99 49.18
CA ARG A 91 12.36 -13.13 48.38
C ARG A 91 12.53 -14.39 49.25
N GLU A 92 13.07 -14.27 50.46
CA GLU A 92 13.20 -15.35 51.44
C GLU A 92 11.82 -15.84 51.93
N MET A 93 10.85 -14.93 52.08
CA MET A 93 9.43 -15.25 52.34
C MET A 93 8.74 -15.97 51.16
N GLY A 94 9.46 -16.21 50.05
CA GLY A 94 8.96 -16.93 48.88
C GLY A 94 8.01 -16.13 48.00
N LEU A 95 7.83 -14.83 48.27
CA LEU A 95 6.82 -13.97 47.67
C LEU A 95 7.24 -13.38 46.32
N VAL A 96 8.51 -13.47 45.90
CA VAL A 96 9.03 -12.75 44.72
C VAL A 96 10.06 -13.58 43.91
N GLN A 97 9.99 -13.63 42.57
CA GLN A 97 10.93 -14.30 41.63
C GLN A 97 11.51 -13.36 40.57
N ALA A 98 12.75 -13.57 40.13
CA ALA A 98 13.42 -12.59 39.29
C ALA A 98 13.23 -12.77 37.76
N ASN A 99 12.72 -11.75 37.04
CA ASN A 99 12.07 -11.95 35.73
C ASN A 99 12.39 -10.97 34.56
N SER A 100 13.52 -10.23 34.57
CA SER A 100 13.90 -9.44 33.37
C SER A 100 14.14 -10.30 32.13
N TYR A 101 14.78 -11.47 32.30
CA TYR A 101 15.10 -12.37 31.20
C TYR A 101 13.87 -13.01 30.56
N MET A 102 12.86 -13.37 31.37
CA MET A 102 11.65 -14.02 30.87
C MET A 102 10.78 -13.05 30.04
N ASN A 103 10.73 -11.78 30.44
CA ASN A 103 10.02 -10.74 29.69
C ASN A 103 10.74 -10.35 28.40
N ILE A 104 12.07 -10.22 28.42
CA ILE A 104 12.86 -9.90 27.22
C ILE A 104 12.84 -11.09 26.23
N SER A 105 12.94 -12.32 26.71
CA SER A 105 12.83 -13.53 25.88
C SER A 105 11.44 -13.64 25.23
N LYS A 106 10.36 -13.39 25.99
CA LYS A 106 9.00 -13.36 25.46
C LYS A 106 8.81 -12.25 24.42
N ALA A 107 9.41 -11.07 24.64
CA ALA A 107 9.40 -9.97 23.68
C ALA A 107 10.20 -10.30 22.41
N LEU A 108 11.37 -10.94 22.54
CA LEU A 108 12.19 -11.38 21.41
C LEU A 108 11.47 -12.43 20.57
N ASN A 109 10.86 -13.43 21.21
CA ASN A 109 10.04 -14.44 20.53
C ASN A 109 8.84 -13.81 19.80
N GLY A 110 8.19 -12.82 20.43
CA GLY A 110 7.15 -12.02 19.80
C GLY A 110 7.65 -11.26 18.57
N LEU A 111 8.84 -10.64 18.67
CA LEU A 111 9.47 -9.93 17.56
C LEU A 111 9.79 -10.89 16.40
N HIS A 112 10.40 -12.05 16.67
CA HIS A 112 10.68 -13.07 15.66
C HIS A 112 9.41 -13.62 15.00
N ALA A 113 8.31 -13.76 15.75
CA ALA A 113 7.02 -14.14 15.18
C ALA A 113 6.47 -13.06 14.22
N VAL A 114 6.61 -11.78 14.57
CA VAL A 114 6.22 -10.66 13.70
C VAL A 114 7.09 -10.58 12.45
N THR A 115 8.41 -10.71 12.59
CA THR A 115 9.36 -10.73 11.46
C THR A 115 9.05 -11.87 10.49
N ARG A 116 8.87 -13.10 10.97
CA ARG A 116 8.50 -14.26 10.13
C ARG A 116 7.16 -14.07 9.42
N LYS A 117 6.17 -13.49 10.13
CA LYS A 117 4.84 -13.20 9.54
C LYS A 117 4.92 -12.14 8.44
N LEU A 118 5.79 -11.14 8.59
CA LEU A 118 6.06 -10.12 7.57
C LEU A 118 6.81 -10.71 6.36
N GLU A 119 7.85 -11.51 6.59
CA GLU A 119 8.61 -12.21 5.55
C GLU A 119 7.70 -13.14 4.71
N SER A 120 6.85 -13.94 5.38
CA SER A 120 5.87 -14.81 4.70
C SER A 120 4.94 -14.02 3.78
N LYS A 121 4.41 -12.88 4.25
CA LYS A 121 3.53 -12.03 3.44
C LYS A 121 4.25 -11.40 2.23
N ILE A 122 5.52 -11.08 2.37
CA ILE A 122 6.35 -10.56 1.26
C ILE A 122 6.59 -11.68 0.24
N GLN A 123 6.97 -12.87 0.70
CA GLN A 123 7.19 -14.05 -0.14
C GLN A 123 5.93 -14.45 -0.92
N GLU A 124 4.75 -14.41 -0.28
CA GLU A 124 3.45 -14.66 -0.91
C GLU A 124 3.14 -13.62 -2.00
N ALA A 125 3.41 -12.34 -1.73
CA ALA A 125 3.22 -11.26 -2.70
C ALA A 125 4.17 -11.42 -3.92
N GLU A 126 5.41 -11.84 -3.70
CA GLU A 126 6.38 -12.13 -4.77
C GLU A 126 5.99 -13.37 -5.60
N SER A 127 5.54 -14.44 -4.94
CA SER A 127 5.03 -15.66 -5.60
C SER A 127 3.82 -15.36 -6.49
N SER A 128 2.92 -14.46 -6.05
CA SER A 128 1.76 -14.06 -6.84
C SER A 128 2.14 -13.31 -8.12
N SER A 129 3.15 -12.42 -8.04
CA SER A 129 3.68 -11.69 -9.19
C SER A 129 4.35 -12.63 -10.18
N HIS A 130 5.09 -13.63 -9.68
CA HIS A 130 5.73 -14.66 -10.49
C HIS A 130 4.70 -15.54 -11.23
N LYS A 131 3.62 -15.94 -10.56
CA LYS A 131 2.52 -16.70 -11.17
C LYS A 131 1.86 -15.94 -12.32
N ILE A 132 1.60 -14.63 -12.14
CA ILE A 132 1.03 -13.78 -13.20
C ILE A 132 1.98 -13.70 -14.40
N GLY A 133 3.28 -13.50 -14.15
CA GLY A 133 4.29 -13.48 -15.19
C GLY A 133 4.35 -14.78 -16.00
N GLN A 134 4.37 -15.93 -15.31
CA GLN A 134 4.35 -17.24 -15.95
C GLN A 134 3.08 -17.48 -16.79
N ILE A 135 1.92 -16.99 -16.34
CA ILE A 135 0.67 -17.07 -17.12
C ILE A 135 0.83 -16.32 -18.45
N LEU A 136 1.39 -15.11 -18.43
CA LEU A 136 1.61 -14.33 -19.65
C LEU A 136 2.58 -15.01 -20.62
N VAL A 137 3.62 -15.67 -20.09
CA VAL A 137 4.55 -16.50 -20.90
C VAL A 137 3.83 -17.70 -21.51
N SER A 138 3.07 -18.45 -20.70
CA SER A 138 2.33 -19.64 -21.16
C SER A 138 1.31 -19.33 -22.26
N LYS A 139 0.82 -18.10 -22.32
CA LYS A 139 -0.12 -17.61 -23.35
C LYS A 139 0.58 -16.99 -24.56
N GLY A 140 1.91 -16.97 -24.58
CA GLY A 140 2.71 -16.36 -25.66
C GLY A 140 2.54 -14.84 -25.77
N ILE A 141 2.07 -14.18 -24.71
CA ILE A 141 1.91 -12.71 -24.70
C ILE A 141 3.26 -12.04 -24.48
N ILE A 142 4.13 -12.67 -23.69
CA ILE A 142 5.50 -12.24 -23.42
C ILE A 142 6.45 -13.43 -23.56
N SER A 143 7.71 -13.17 -23.91
CA SER A 143 8.74 -14.22 -23.88
C SER A 143 9.26 -14.44 -22.46
N GLU A 144 9.95 -15.57 -22.24
CA GLU A 144 10.60 -15.81 -20.95
C GLU A 144 11.75 -14.82 -20.68
N SER A 145 12.43 -14.33 -21.74
CA SER A 145 13.38 -13.23 -21.65
C SER A 145 12.72 -11.91 -21.22
N ASP A 146 11.53 -11.60 -21.73
CA ASP A 146 10.79 -10.41 -21.31
C ASP A 146 10.39 -10.50 -19.85
N LEU A 147 9.92 -11.68 -19.40
CA LEU A 147 9.58 -11.89 -18.00
C LEU A 147 10.80 -11.73 -17.08
N LYS A 148 11.96 -12.29 -17.45
CA LYS A 148 13.21 -12.13 -16.69
C LYS A 148 13.60 -10.65 -16.59
N THR A 149 13.50 -9.92 -17.69
CA THR A 149 13.80 -8.47 -17.74
C THR A 149 12.83 -7.68 -16.86
N ALA A 150 11.52 -7.95 -16.96
CA ALA A 150 10.50 -7.30 -16.16
C ALA A 150 10.68 -7.59 -14.66
N MET A 151 11.05 -8.81 -14.29
CA MET A 151 11.36 -9.19 -12.92
C MET A 151 12.62 -8.51 -12.38
N TYR A 152 13.66 -8.39 -13.20
CA TYR A 152 14.86 -7.64 -12.84
C TYR A 152 14.54 -6.17 -12.56
N MET A 153 13.73 -5.54 -13.42
CA MET A 153 13.25 -4.17 -13.22
C MET A 153 12.38 -4.06 -11.95
N LYS A 154 11.51 -5.03 -11.70
CA LYS A 154 10.66 -5.09 -10.49
C LYS A 154 11.50 -5.20 -9.22
N LYS A 155 12.61 -5.93 -9.24
CA LYS A 155 13.53 -6.03 -8.09
C LYS A 155 14.23 -4.69 -7.80
N ARG A 156 14.56 -3.92 -8.83
CA ARG A 156 15.14 -2.57 -8.69
C ARG A 156 14.09 -1.53 -8.29
N GLU A 157 12.87 -1.69 -8.77
CA GLU A 157 11.73 -0.80 -8.54
C GLU A 157 10.56 -1.57 -7.90
N PRO A 158 10.68 -2.04 -6.64
CA PRO A 158 9.65 -2.87 -6.01
C PRO A 158 8.32 -2.14 -5.83
N GLY A 159 8.31 -0.81 -5.96
CA GLY A 159 7.12 0.03 -5.93
C GLY A 159 6.27 0.03 -7.20
N LYS A 160 6.78 -0.45 -8.34
CA LYS A 160 6.03 -0.60 -9.60
C LYS A 160 5.37 -1.96 -9.67
N TYR A 161 4.20 -2.07 -10.28
CA TYR A 161 3.59 -3.38 -10.52
C TYR A 161 4.30 -4.10 -11.69
N LEU A 162 4.29 -5.44 -11.70
CA LEU A 162 4.85 -6.18 -12.83
C LEU A 162 4.13 -5.81 -14.14
N GLY A 163 2.80 -5.68 -14.11
CA GLY A 163 2.03 -5.21 -15.27
C GLY A 163 2.40 -3.79 -15.72
N GLN A 164 2.70 -2.88 -14.77
CA GLN A 164 3.17 -1.53 -15.11
C GLN A 164 4.50 -1.59 -15.87
N ILE A 165 5.45 -2.40 -15.39
CA ILE A 165 6.76 -2.57 -16.03
C ILE A 165 6.60 -3.16 -17.42
N LEU A 166 5.76 -4.19 -17.56
CA LEU A 166 5.45 -4.79 -18.86
C LEU A 166 4.87 -3.75 -19.84
N CYS A 167 4.01 -2.85 -19.37
CA CYS A 167 3.53 -1.73 -20.19
C CYS A 167 4.60 -0.71 -20.54
N GLU A 168 5.51 -0.40 -19.61
CA GLU A 168 6.67 0.45 -19.89
C GLU A 168 7.62 -0.20 -20.91
N MET A 169 7.67 -1.53 -20.96
CA MET A 169 8.38 -2.31 -21.99
C MET A 169 7.65 -2.38 -23.34
N GLY A 170 6.45 -1.79 -23.46
CA GLY A 170 5.69 -1.69 -24.71
C GLY A 170 4.52 -2.67 -24.85
N LEU A 171 4.23 -3.48 -23.84
CA LEU A 171 3.03 -4.33 -23.86
C LEU A 171 1.76 -3.50 -23.64
N SER A 172 0.74 -3.76 -24.44
CA SER A 172 -0.52 -3.06 -24.31
C SER A 172 -1.31 -3.57 -23.08
N GLN A 173 -2.00 -2.66 -22.39
CA GLN A 173 -2.78 -3.03 -21.21
C GLN A 173 -3.90 -4.00 -21.57
N SER A 174 -4.54 -3.83 -22.73
CA SER A 174 -5.59 -4.76 -23.17
C SER A 174 -5.05 -6.18 -23.38
N LYS A 175 -3.83 -6.33 -23.91
CA LYS A 175 -3.19 -7.65 -24.11
C LYS A 175 -2.91 -8.35 -22.78
N ILE A 176 -2.31 -7.64 -21.83
CA ILE A 176 -2.07 -8.16 -20.48
C ILE A 176 -3.41 -8.60 -19.87
N MET A 177 -4.42 -7.73 -19.97
CA MET A 177 -5.70 -8.01 -19.35
C MET A 177 -6.45 -9.18 -20.00
N LYS A 178 -6.39 -9.33 -21.33
CA LYS A 178 -6.93 -10.51 -22.04
C LYS A 178 -6.24 -11.79 -21.60
N GLY A 179 -4.90 -11.78 -21.52
CA GLY A 179 -4.12 -12.92 -21.05
C GLY A 179 -4.57 -13.42 -19.67
N LEU A 180 -4.83 -12.48 -18.77
CA LEU A 180 -5.31 -12.78 -17.42
C LEU A 180 -6.78 -13.20 -17.40
N TYR A 181 -7.64 -12.57 -18.21
CA TYR A 181 -9.07 -12.88 -18.28
C TYR A 181 -9.32 -14.31 -18.76
N TYR A 182 -8.68 -14.73 -19.86
CA TYR A 182 -8.84 -16.07 -20.42
C TYR A 182 -8.18 -17.19 -19.59
N SER A 183 -7.36 -16.84 -18.60
CA SER A 183 -6.77 -17.83 -17.68
C SER A 183 -7.69 -18.18 -16.50
N ASN A 184 -8.84 -17.52 -16.37
CA ASN A 184 -9.76 -17.61 -15.22
C ASN A 184 -9.08 -17.41 -13.84
N LYS A 185 -7.86 -16.85 -13.83
CA LYS A 185 -7.05 -16.61 -12.62
C LYS A 185 -7.04 -15.14 -12.22
N ARG A 186 -7.81 -14.29 -12.89
CA ARG A 186 -8.02 -12.91 -12.46
C ARG A 186 -8.79 -12.90 -11.15
N LYS A 187 -8.14 -12.44 -10.07
CA LYS A 187 -8.82 -12.20 -8.80
C LYS A 187 -9.94 -11.19 -9.01
N LYS A 188 -11.16 -11.52 -8.60
CA LYS A 188 -12.29 -10.58 -8.65
C LYS A 188 -11.98 -9.38 -7.76
N LEU A 189 -12.57 -8.22 -8.07
CA LEU A 189 -12.32 -7.01 -7.27
C LEU A 189 -12.65 -7.21 -5.78
N GLY A 190 -13.70 -7.99 -5.47
CA GLY A 190 -14.04 -8.42 -4.11
C GLY A 190 -12.91 -9.17 -3.39
N GLU A 191 -12.31 -10.16 -4.06
CA GLU A 191 -11.17 -10.92 -3.50
C GLU A 191 -9.95 -10.02 -3.26
N ILE A 192 -9.75 -9.00 -4.09
CA ILE A 192 -8.66 -8.03 -3.92
C ILE A 192 -8.90 -7.15 -2.70
N PHE A 193 -10.13 -6.75 -2.41
CA PHE A 193 -10.44 -6.04 -1.17
C PHE A 193 -10.14 -6.90 0.06
N ILE A 194 -10.38 -8.22 -0.02
CA ILE A 194 -10.02 -9.17 1.05
C ILE A 194 -8.50 -9.30 1.18
N ASP A 195 -7.78 -9.50 0.07
CA ASP A 195 -6.31 -9.61 0.06
C ASP A 195 -5.64 -8.36 0.68
N LEU A 196 -6.21 -7.18 0.39
CA LEU A 196 -5.76 -5.90 0.93
C LEU A 196 -6.20 -5.67 2.39
N ASN A 197 -6.93 -6.61 3.00
CA ASN A 197 -7.55 -6.52 4.33
C ASN A 197 -8.43 -5.26 4.49
N ILE A 198 -9.09 -4.83 3.41
CA ILE A 198 -10.03 -3.71 3.42
C ILE A 198 -11.40 -4.19 3.90
N ILE A 199 -11.82 -5.38 3.45
CA ILE A 199 -13.08 -6.01 3.86
C ILE A 199 -12.84 -7.46 4.25
N THR A 200 -13.71 -8.01 5.08
CA THR A 200 -13.71 -9.45 5.39
C THR A 200 -14.52 -10.23 4.35
N ARG A 201 -14.38 -11.56 4.37
CA ARG A 201 -15.13 -12.43 3.45
C ARG A 201 -16.62 -12.42 3.77
N GLU A 202 -16.99 -12.31 5.05
CA GLU A 202 -18.37 -12.17 5.50
C GLU A 202 -18.97 -10.87 4.95
N GLN A 203 -18.28 -9.75 5.13
CA GLN A 203 -18.70 -8.44 4.60
C GLN A 203 -18.86 -8.44 3.08
N LEU A 204 -17.97 -9.14 2.34
CA LEU A 204 -18.11 -9.27 0.90
C LEU A 204 -19.36 -10.07 0.52
N ASN A 205 -19.64 -11.16 1.23
CA ASN A 205 -20.81 -12.01 0.97
C ASN A 205 -22.12 -11.24 1.20
N ASP A 206 -22.23 -10.49 2.31
CA ASP A 206 -23.39 -9.66 2.61
C ASP A 206 -23.70 -8.67 1.47
N ILE A 207 -22.64 -8.03 0.96
CA ILE A 207 -22.78 -7.05 -0.13
C ILE A 207 -23.14 -7.72 -1.45
N LEU A 208 -22.61 -8.92 -1.73
CA LEU A 208 -22.98 -9.69 -2.91
C LEU A 208 -24.44 -10.16 -2.87
N GLU A 209 -24.96 -10.51 -1.70
CA GLU A 209 -26.38 -10.80 -1.50
C GLU A 209 -27.25 -9.57 -1.75
N GLN A 210 -26.88 -8.42 -1.19
CA GLN A 210 -27.56 -7.14 -1.48
C GLN A 210 -27.52 -6.80 -2.97
N GLN A 211 -26.41 -7.08 -3.66
CA GLN A 211 -26.30 -6.87 -5.11
C GLN A 211 -27.25 -7.79 -5.89
N LYS A 212 -27.35 -9.06 -5.51
CA LYS A 212 -28.29 -10.02 -6.12
C LYS A 212 -29.74 -9.60 -5.90
N GLN A 213 -30.09 -9.20 -4.69
CA GLN A 213 -31.43 -8.71 -4.37
C GLN A 213 -31.77 -7.47 -5.20
N GLN A 214 -30.87 -6.48 -5.30
CA GLN A 214 -31.11 -5.29 -6.12
C GLN A 214 -31.27 -5.63 -7.61
N LYS A 215 -30.52 -6.61 -8.12
CA LYS A 215 -30.67 -7.11 -9.49
C LYS A 215 -32.05 -7.76 -9.71
N TYR A 216 -32.57 -8.47 -8.70
CA TYR A 216 -33.92 -9.03 -8.71
C TYR A 216 -35.00 -7.93 -8.79
N PHE A 217 -34.79 -6.81 -8.09
CA PHE A 217 -35.65 -5.62 -8.15
C PHE A 217 -35.34 -4.69 -9.35
N GLY A 218 -34.67 -5.18 -10.40
CA GLY A 218 -34.40 -4.42 -11.63
C GLY A 218 -33.35 -3.32 -11.51
N THR A 219 -32.69 -3.17 -10.37
CA THR A 219 -31.67 -2.13 -10.13
C THR A 219 -30.27 -2.75 -10.09
N HIS A 220 -29.53 -2.71 -11.19
CA HIS A 220 -28.14 -3.20 -11.18
C HIS A 220 -27.19 -2.12 -10.63
N LYS A 221 -26.57 -2.36 -9.47
CA LYS A 221 -25.49 -1.51 -8.94
C LYS A 221 -24.15 -2.24 -8.94
N ASN A 222 -23.07 -1.49 -9.19
CA ASN A 222 -21.72 -2.03 -9.19
C ASN A 222 -21.26 -2.35 -7.75
N LEU A 223 -20.49 -3.43 -7.59
CA LEU A 223 -19.98 -3.88 -6.28
C LEU A 223 -19.27 -2.75 -5.52
N GLY A 224 -18.39 -2.00 -6.20
CA GLY A 224 -17.69 -0.86 -5.61
C GLY A 224 -18.62 0.23 -5.09
N THR A 225 -19.70 0.52 -5.81
CA THR A 225 -20.69 1.52 -5.37
C THR A 225 -21.50 1.07 -4.16
N LEU A 226 -21.76 -0.24 -4.03
CA LEU A 226 -22.44 -0.81 -2.87
C LEU A 226 -21.52 -0.79 -1.64
N LEU A 227 -20.27 -1.21 -1.80
CA LEU A 227 -19.25 -1.16 -0.76
C LEU A 227 -19.00 0.27 -0.25
N ALA A 228 -19.00 1.26 -1.15
CA ALA A 228 -18.85 2.66 -0.75
C ALA A 228 -20.09 3.19 -0.01
N LYS A 229 -21.30 2.81 -0.45
CA LYS A 229 -22.56 3.21 0.20
C LYS A 229 -22.70 2.62 1.60
N SER A 230 -22.27 1.38 1.81
CA SER A 230 -22.23 0.76 3.14
C SER A 230 -21.10 1.29 4.03
N LYS A 231 -20.33 2.28 3.56
CA LYS A 231 -19.16 2.86 4.24
C LYS A 231 -18.08 1.83 4.59
N LEU A 232 -18.09 0.67 3.93
CA LEU A 232 -17.07 -0.37 4.12
C LEU A 232 -15.76 -0.03 3.42
N ILE A 233 -15.80 0.78 2.37
CA ILE A 233 -14.60 1.25 1.65
C ILE A 233 -14.61 2.76 1.50
N SER A 234 -13.43 3.37 1.62
CA SER A 234 -13.23 4.76 1.20
C SER A 234 -12.86 4.85 -0.28
N GLU A 235 -12.97 6.04 -0.87
CA GLU A 235 -12.51 6.28 -2.25
C GLU A 235 -11.01 6.00 -2.41
N LYS A 236 -10.22 6.24 -1.36
CA LYS A 236 -8.79 5.91 -1.33
C LYS A 236 -8.56 4.40 -1.42
N ASP A 237 -9.33 3.62 -0.69
CA ASP A 237 -9.24 2.16 -0.67
C ASP A 237 -9.70 1.59 -2.01
N TYR A 238 -10.76 2.15 -2.59
CA TYR A 238 -11.25 1.79 -3.93
C TYR A 238 -10.17 1.98 -5.00
N VAL A 239 -9.56 3.17 -5.05
CA VAL A 239 -8.47 3.47 -5.99
C VAL A 239 -7.26 2.56 -5.76
N HIS A 240 -6.94 2.25 -4.50
CA HIS A 240 -5.84 1.33 -4.17
C HIS A 240 -6.12 -0.10 -4.66
N ALA A 241 -7.36 -0.59 -4.47
CA ALA A 241 -7.78 -1.89 -4.96
C ALA A 241 -7.76 -1.96 -6.49
N LEU A 242 -8.24 -0.92 -7.19
CA LEU A 242 -8.14 -0.86 -8.64
C LEU A 242 -6.68 -0.82 -9.11
N SER A 243 -5.81 -0.08 -8.42
CA SER A 243 -4.37 0.00 -8.71
C SER A 243 -3.72 -1.37 -8.65
N ALA A 244 -4.02 -2.14 -7.59
CA ALA A 244 -3.57 -3.51 -7.47
C ALA A 244 -4.17 -4.43 -8.54
N HIS A 245 -5.47 -4.28 -8.83
CA HIS A 245 -6.20 -5.12 -9.77
C HIS A 245 -5.71 -4.98 -11.22
N PHE A 246 -5.45 -3.75 -11.65
CA PHE A 246 -5.02 -3.44 -13.01
C PHE A 246 -3.52 -3.27 -13.14
N SER A 247 -2.75 -3.37 -12.04
CA SER A 247 -1.30 -3.12 -12.04
C SER A 247 -0.94 -1.74 -12.61
N MET A 248 -1.73 -0.71 -12.26
CA MET A 248 -1.60 0.66 -12.77
C MET A 248 -1.21 1.63 -11.65
N PRO A 249 -0.42 2.67 -11.92
CA PRO A 249 -0.08 3.68 -10.94
C PRO A 249 -1.27 4.56 -10.56
N VAL A 250 -1.35 4.94 -9.28
CA VAL A 250 -2.29 5.96 -8.79
C VAL A 250 -1.69 7.35 -8.95
N VAL A 251 -2.48 8.28 -9.47
CA VAL A 251 -2.14 9.70 -9.59
C VAL A 251 -3.22 10.54 -8.91
N SER A 252 -2.82 11.69 -8.35
CA SER A 252 -3.77 12.68 -7.86
C SER A 252 -3.90 13.80 -8.88
N LEU A 253 -5.14 14.24 -9.12
CA LEU A 253 -5.46 15.35 -10.01
C LEU A 253 -5.78 16.63 -9.23
N ARG A 254 -5.46 16.69 -7.94
CA ARG A 254 -5.72 17.87 -7.12
C ARG A 254 -4.95 19.07 -7.67
N GLY A 255 -5.67 20.11 -8.09
CA GLY A 255 -5.09 21.31 -8.69
C GLY A 255 -4.63 21.12 -10.15
N TYR A 256 -4.91 19.98 -10.77
CA TYR A 256 -4.66 19.78 -12.20
C TYR A 256 -5.74 20.47 -13.03
N THR A 257 -5.33 21.23 -14.04
CA THR A 257 -6.24 21.89 -14.98
C THR A 257 -6.30 21.11 -16.28
N VAL A 258 -7.50 20.70 -16.69
CA VAL A 258 -7.69 19.94 -17.92
C VAL A 258 -7.53 20.86 -19.13
N SER A 259 -6.64 20.47 -20.06
CA SER A 259 -6.55 21.13 -21.36
C SER A 259 -7.49 20.46 -22.35
N ARG A 260 -8.41 21.24 -22.92
CA ARG A 260 -9.34 20.77 -23.96
C ARG A 260 -8.58 20.24 -25.20
N ILE A 261 -7.46 20.85 -25.55
CA ILE A 261 -6.59 20.40 -26.66
C ILE A 261 -6.09 18.98 -26.41
N LEU A 262 -5.68 18.67 -25.17
CA LEU A 262 -5.26 17.32 -24.81
C LEU A 262 -6.42 16.32 -24.85
N GLN A 263 -7.61 16.71 -24.40
CA GLN A 263 -8.80 15.84 -24.40
C GLN A 263 -9.31 15.50 -25.81
N LYS A 264 -9.13 16.40 -26.78
CA LYS A 264 -9.46 16.13 -28.20
C LYS A 264 -8.72 14.92 -28.75
N ALA A 265 -7.54 14.59 -28.23
CA ALA A 265 -6.76 13.44 -28.68
C ALA A 265 -7.49 12.10 -28.52
N ILE A 266 -8.42 12.00 -27.57
CA ILE A 266 -9.23 10.79 -27.32
C ILE A 266 -10.72 11.00 -27.59
N GLY A 267 -11.10 12.21 -28.02
CA GLY A 267 -12.49 12.67 -28.15
C GLY A 267 -13.09 13.14 -26.82
N GLU A 268 -13.53 14.40 -26.76
CA GLU A 268 -14.06 15.02 -25.54
C GLU A 268 -15.28 14.26 -24.98
N GLN A 269 -16.21 13.86 -25.85
CA GLN A 269 -17.40 13.10 -25.45
C GLN A 269 -17.06 11.72 -24.89
N TYR A 270 -16.07 11.05 -25.48
CA TYR A 270 -15.61 9.75 -25.00
C TYR A 270 -14.90 9.89 -23.64
N ALA A 271 -14.08 10.93 -23.49
CA ALA A 271 -13.40 11.25 -22.25
C ALA A 271 -14.39 11.54 -21.11
N LEU A 272 -15.43 12.33 -21.36
CA LEU A 272 -16.49 12.63 -20.40
C LEU A 272 -17.28 11.37 -20.02
N LYS A 273 -17.79 10.63 -21.00
CA LYS A 273 -18.60 9.42 -20.78
C LYS A 273 -17.86 8.36 -19.95
N ASN A 274 -16.56 8.18 -20.21
CA ASN A 274 -15.75 7.17 -19.54
C ASN A 274 -14.95 7.72 -18.34
N ARG A 275 -15.12 9.00 -17.98
CA ARG A 275 -14.39 9.68 -16.90
C ARG A 275 -12.87 9.51 -17.05
N ILE A 276 -12.34 10.03 -18.15
CA ILE A 276 -10.92 9.97 -18.51
C ILE A 276 -10.36 11.39 -18.63
N VAL A 277 -9.19 11.61 -18.06
CA VAL A 277 -8.43 12.86 -18.18
C VAL A 277 -7.09 12.58 -18.83
N VAL A 278 -6.82 13.21 -19.98
CA VAL A 278 -5.49 13.19 -20.61
C VAL A 278 -4.56 14.11 -19.83
N LEU A 279 -3.49 13.53 -19.30
CA LEU A 279 -2.47 14.23 -18.51
C LEU A 279 -1.34 14.77 -19.37
N ASN A 280 -0.98 14.02 -20.41
CA ASN A 280 0.09 14.40 -21.32
C ASN A 280 -0.12 13.75 -22.69
N ASN A 281 0.14 14.48 -23.75
CA ASN A 281 0.05 14.03 -25.13
C ASN A 281 1.30 14.46 -25.92
N SER A 282 2.34 13.62 -25.93
CA SER A 282 3.57 13.83 -26.71
C SER A 282 3.57 12.99 -27.98
N ALA A 283 4.55 13.14 -28.87
CA ALA A 283 4.64 12.33 -30.09
C ALA A 283 4.68 10.81 -29.81
N LYS A 284 5.45 10.40 -28.79
CA LYS A 284 5.72 8.97 -28.48
C LYS A 284 4.91 8.43 -27.29
N LYS A 285 4.30 9.30 -26.48
CA LYS A 285 3.65 8.90 -25.22
C LYS A 285 2.36 9.66 -24.97
N LEU A 286 1.29 8.93 -24.71
CA LEU A 286 0.01 9.43 -24.19
C LEU A 286 -0.14 8.98 -22.73
N THR A 287 -0.41 9.88 -21.81
CA THR A 287 -0.69 9.52 -20.41
C THR A 287 -2.11 9.90 -20.05
N VAL A 288 -2.89 8.94 -19.56
CA VAL A 288 -4.31 9.12 -19.25
C VAL A 288 -4.62 8.67 -17.83
N ALA A 289 -5.42 9.44 -17.11
CA ALA A 289 -5.99 9.07 -15.82
C ALA A 289 -7.43 8.59 -16.02
N VAL A 290 -7.78 7.44 -15.45
CA VAL A 290 -9.10 6.82 -15.58
C VAL A 290 -9.69 6.59 -14.19
N ALA A 291 -10.97 6.92 -14.01
CA ALA A 291 -11.67 6.69 -12.75
C ALA A 291 -12.08 5.22 -12.58
N ASP A 292 -12.59 4.61 -13.65
CA ASP A 292 -13.13 3.24 -13.65
C ASP A 292 -12.59 2.41 -14.84
N PRO A 293 -11.39 1.82 -14.68
CA PRO A 293 -10.73 1.06 -15.73
C PRO A 293 -11.50 -0.21 -16.11
N HIS A 294 -11.64 -0.47 -17.41
CA HIS A 294 -12.26 -1.69 -17.94
C HIS A 294 -11.76 -1.99 -19.37
N LEU A 295 -12.01 -3.22 -19.87
CA LEU A 295 -11.41 -3.72 -21.11
C LEU A 295 -11.71 -2.86 -22.32
N SER A 296 -12.96 -2.47 -22.48
CA SER A 296 -13.43 -1.69 -23.62
C SER A 296 -12.75 -0.32 -23.71
N VAL A 297 -12.42 0.32 -22.57
CA VAL A 297 -11.65 1.57 -22.56
C VAL A 297 -10.23 1.37 -23.05
N PHE A 298 -9.55 0.32 -22.60
CA PHE A 298 -8.18 0.04 -23.04
C PHE A 298 -8.14 -0.30 -24.53
N GLU A 299 -9.02 -1.17 -25.00
CA GLU A 299 -9.09 -1.56 -26.41
C GLU A 299 -9.42 -0.39 -27.32
N TYR A 300 -10.39 0.45 -26.93
CA TYR A 300 -10.77 1.60 -27.71
C TYR A 300 -9.60 2.58 -27.84
N LEU A 301 -8.95 2.93 -26.72
CA LEU A 301 -7.84 3.88 -26.73
C LEU A 301 -6.61 3.31 -27.47
N GLU A 302 -6.29 2.03 -27.27
CA GLU A 302 -5.19 1.38 -28.00
C GLU A 302 -5.47 1.24 -29.50
N LYS A 303 -6.73 1.25 -29.93
CA LYS A 303 -7.12 1.23 -31.34
C LYS A 303 -7.19 2.63 -31.95
N ALA A 304 -7.65 3.62 -31.18
CA ALA A 304 -7.85 4.99 -31.63
C ALA A 304 -6.53 5.78 -31.75
N ILE A 305 -5.50 5.37 -31.01
CA ILE A 305 -4.20 6.05 -30.95
C ILE A 305 -3.20 5.33 -31.88
N PRO A 306 -2.28 6.06 -32.55
CA PRO A 306 -1.25 5.46 -33.40
C PRO A 306 -0.40 4.42 -32.65
N LYS A 307 -0.05 3.32 -33.31
CA LYS A 307 0.64 2.18 -32.70
C LYS A 307 2.05 2.53 -32.21
N GLU A 308 2.68 3.55 -32.79
CA GLU A 308 4.00 4.04 -32.39
C GLU A 308 3.96 4.81 -31.06
N LYS A 309 2.76 5.13 -30.57
CA LYS A 309 2.54 5.91 -29.36
C LYS A 309 2.18 5.02 -28.19
N HIS A 310 3.02 5.04 -27.16
CA HIS A 310 2.80 4.28 -25.94
C HIS A 310 1.75 4.96 -25.06
N ILE A 311 0.70 4.22 -24.69
CA ILE A 311 -0.33 4.70 -23.77
C ILE A 311 0.00 4.24 -22.36
N VAL A 312 0.18 5.19 -21.45
CA VAL A 312 0.35 4.95 -20.02
C VAL A 312 -0.96 5.27 -19.33
N PHE A 313 -1.58 4.23 -18.80
CA PHE A 313 -2.80 4.35 -18.02
C PHE A 313 -2.47 4.54 -16.54
N CYS A 314 -3.13 5.50 -15.91
CA CYS A 314 -3.07 5.81 -14.48
C CYS A 314 -4.49 5.75 -13.89
N ILE A 315 -4.59 5.50 -12.60
CA ILE A 315 -5.86 5.56 -11.86
C ILE A 315 -5.90 6.83 -11.04
N ALA A 316 -7.02 7.54 -11.10
CA ALA A 316 -7.29 8.67 -10.22
C ALA A 316 -8.64 8.48 -9.53
N LYS A 317 -8.84 9.24 -8.45
CA LYS A 317 -10.13 9.28 -7.74
C LYS A 317 -11.22 9.82 -8.66
N SER A 318 -12.41 9.23 -8.60
CA SER A 318 -13.58 9.69 -9.35
C SER A 318 -13.90 11.14 -9.02
N SER A 319 -13.87 11.50 -7.74
CA SER A 319 -14.13 12.86 -7.28
C SER A 319 -13.13 13.90 -7.79
N GLU A 320 -11.87 13.49 -8.04
CA GLU A 320 -10.84 14.36 -8.59
C GLU A 320 -11.02 14.51 -10.12
N ILE A 321 -11.36 13.43 -10.82
CA ILE A 321 -11.66 13.45 -12.26
C ILE A 321 -12.90 14.28 -12.56
N GLU A 322 -13.99 14.06 -11.83
CA GLU A 322 -15.27 14.77 -12.00
C GLU A 322 -15.06 16.27 -11.82
N LYS A 323 -14.43 16.70 -10.72
CA LYS A 323 -14.09 18.12 -10.50
C LYS A 323 -13.26 18.72 -11.64
N CYS A 324 -12.29 17.97 -12.16
CA CYS A 324 -11.43 18.41 -13.26
C CYS A 324 -12.21 18.61 -14.56
N LEU A 325 -13.14 17.70 -14.86
CA LEU A 325 -13.97 17.75 -16.06
C LEU A 325 -15.07 18.82 -15.94
N ASP A 326 -15.74 18.91 -14.79
CA ASP A 326 -16.77 19.92 -14.52
C ASP A 326 -16.21 21.34 -14.65
N ASN A 327 -15.00 21.59 -14.12
CA ASN A 327 -14.36 22.90 -14.24
C ASN A 327 -14.15 23.36 -15.70
N VAL A 328 -14.10 22.45 -16.66
CA VAL A 328 -13.80 22.75 -18.09
C VAL A 328 -15.01 22.61 -19.00
N TYR A 329 -15.97 21.75 -18.64
CA TYR A 329 -17.12 21.40 -19.48
C TYR A 329 -18.48 21.76 -18.86
N ASP A 330 -18.54 22.20 -17.61
CA ASP A 330 -19.79 22.68 -17.02
C ASP A 330 -20.25 23.97 -17.71
N TYR A 331 -21.34 23.84 -18.47
CA TYR A 331 -21.97 24.89 -19.26
C TYR A 331 -22.54 26.01 -18.36
N TYR A 332 -22.97 25.70 -17.13
CA TYR A 332 -23.67 26.64 -16.26
C TYR A 332 -22.74 27.66 -15.57
N ARG A 333 -21.41 27.46 -15.64
CA ARG A 333 -20.44 28.45 -15.13
C ARG A 333 -20.18 29.61 -16.09
N TYR A 334 -20.45 29.44 -17.39
CA TYR A 334 -20.24 30.46 -18.42
C TYR A 334 -21.48 31.35 -18.66
N ALA A 335 -22.66 30.96 -18.15
CA ALA A 335 -23.91 31.72 -18.33
C ALA A 335 -24.14 32.84 -17.30
N ARG A 336 -23.08 33.30 -16.61
CA ARG A 336 -23.20 34.27 -15.49
C ARG A 336 -22.30 35.50 -15.58
N TYR A 337 -21.76 35.83 -16.76
CA TYR A 337 -21.06 37.08 -16.98
C TYR A 337 -21.68 37.88 -18.12
#